data_AF-A0A2T2UXX8-F1
#
_entry.id   AF-A0A2T2UXX8-F1
#
_cell.length_a   1.000
_cell.length_b   1.000
_cell.length_c   1.000
_cell.angle_alpha   90.00
_cell.angle_beta   90.00
_cell.angle_gamma   90.00
#
_symmetry.space_group_name_H-M   'P 1'
#
loop_
_entity.id
_entity.type
_entity.pdbx_description
1 polymer ?
#
loop_
_entity_poly.entity_id
_entity_poly.type
_entity_poly.pdbx_seq_one_letter_code
_entity_poly.pdbx_strand_id
1 'polypeptide(L)' 'MRFNESAELERGQVALVVPHERLLRAGARHAAFGLRAPREESAPLEAVLAVGRAGVQIKENARLSTLLLFEDEG' A
#
# COMPACT_ATOMS: atom_id res chain seq x y z
N MET A 1 -9.64 -1.81 3.32
CA MET A 1 -8.95 -0.85 4.20
C MET A 1 -8.50 0.32 3.36
N ARG A 2 -8.57 1.52 3.93
CA ARG A 2 -8.09 2.75 3.33
C ARG A 2 -6.83 3.17 4.06
N PHE A 3 -5.79 3.55 3.32
CA PHE A 3 -4.58 4.11 3.89
C PHE A 3 -4.80 5.56 4.30
N ASN A 4 -4.04 6.03 5.29
CA ASN A 4 -4.16 7.41 5.77
C ASN A 4 -3.43 8.39 4.84
N GLU A 5 -2.48 7.86 4.07
CA GLU A 5 -1.66 8.59 3.12
C GLU A 5 -2.34 8.70 1.75
N SER A 6 -2.10 9.84 1.11
CA SER A 6 -2.30 10.07 -0.32
C SER A 6 -0.97 9.85 -1.07
N ALA A 7 -1.04 9.66 -2.39
CA ALA A 7 0.15 9.59 -3.24
C ALA A 7 -0.13 10.21 -4.61
N GLU A 8 0.65 11.24 -4.95
CA GLU A 8 0.73 11.82 -6.30
C GLU A 8 1.91 11.18 -7.04
N LEU A 9 1.75 10.93 -8.35
CA LEU A 9 2.82 10.40 -9.20
C LEU A 9 2.93 11.21 -10.49
N GLU A 10 4.14 11.69 -10.75
CA GLU A 10 4.53 12.43 -11.95
C GLU A 10 4.88 11.50 -13.11
N ARG A 11 4.94 12.05 -14.33
CA ARG A 11 5.35 11.28 -15.52
C ARG A 11 6.73 10.65 -15.31
N GLY A 12 6.87 9.38 -15.69
CA GLY A 12 8.09 8.60 -15.47
C GLY A 12 8.16 7.89 -14.12
N GLN A 13 7.22 8.17 -13.20
CA GLN A 13 7.16 7.49 -11.91
C GLN A 13 6.18 6.30 -11.93
N VAL A 14 6.61 5.22 -11.29
CA VAL A 14 5.77 4.05 -10.97
C VAL A 14 6.01 3.69 -9.51
N ALA A 15 4.95 3.34 -8.79
CA ALA A 15 5.09 2.86 -7.42
C ALA A 15 4.48 1.48 -7.23
N LEU A 16 5.03 0.70 -6.31
CA LEU A 16 4.52 -0.59 -5.89
C LEU A 16 4.23 -0.56 -4.39
N VAL A 17 2.99 -0.83 -4.01
CA VAL A 17 2.59 -0.98 -2.62
C VAL A 17 2.63 -2.46 -2.26
N VAL A 18 3.48 -2.82 -1.30
CA VAL A 18 3.68 -4.21 -0.84
C VAL A 18 3.29 -4.37 0.62
N PRO A 19 2.79 -5.55 1.04
CA PRO A 19 2.53 -5.84 2.44
C PRO A 19 3.78 -5.70 3.30
N HIS A 20 3.64 -5.00 4.43
CA HIS A 20 4.72 -4.92 5.40
C HIS A 20 4.92 -6.29 6.05
N GLU A 21 6.17 -6.68 6.30
CA GLU A 21 6.52 -8.00 6.83
C GLU A 21 5.79 -8.31 8.15
N ARG A 22 5.66 -7.31 9.03
CA ARG A 22 4.92 -7.43 10.29
C ARG A 22 3.44 -7.80 10.09
N LEU A 23 2.79 -7.32 9.01
CA LEU A 23 1.41 -7.70 8.70
C LEU A 23 1.34 -9.19 8.36
N LEU A 24 2.27 -9.66 7.52
CA LEU A 24 2.40 -11.06 7.12
C LEU A 24 2.66 -11.97 8.32
N ARG A 25 3.57 -11.56 9.21
CA ARG A 25 3.88 -12.29 10.46
C ARG A 25 2.68 -12.35 11.42
N ALA A 26 1.79 -11.36 11.39
CA ALA A 26 0.55 -11.36 12.15
C ALA A 26 -0.57 -12.21 11.52
N GLY A 27 -0.31 -12.90 10.40
CA GLY A 27 -1.28 -13.77 9.75
C GLY A 27 -2.34 -13.04 8.92
N ALA A 28 -2.12 -11.75 8.63
CA ALA A 28 -2.94 -10.98 7.71
C ALA A 28 -2.13 -10.56 6.48
N ARG A 29 -2.80 -10.22 5.38
CA ARG A 29 -2.16 -9.77 4.15
C ARG A 29 -3.08 -8.91 3.31
N HIS A 30 -2.51 -8.17 2.37
CA HIS A 30 -3.23 -7.68 1.20
C HIS A 30 -2.44 -8.06 -0.05
N ALA A 31 -3.07 -7.97 -1.23
CA ALA A 31 -2.33 -8.14 -2.48
C ALA A 31 -1.39 -6.94 -2.69
N ALA A 32 -0.20 -7.18 -3.26
CA ALA A 32 0.60 -6.08 -3.78
C ALA A 32 -0.11 -5.44 -4.97
N PHE A 33 -0.01 -4.12 -5.11
CA PHE A 33 -0.63 -3.39 -6.22
C PHE A 33 0.24 -2.24 -6.68
N GLY A 34 0.20 -1.98 -7.98
CA GLY A 34 0.94 -0.90 -8.61
C GLY A 34 0.13 0.39 -8.69
N LEU A 35 0.83 1.50 -8.62
CA LEU A 35 0.36 2.84 -8.92
C LEU A 35 1.13 3.34 -10.14
N ARG A 36 0.44 4.00 -11.07
CA ARG A 36 1.03 4.54 -12.30
C ARG A 36 0.67 6.00 -12.46
N ALA A 37 1.57 6.77 -13.03
CA ALA A 37 1.30 8.13 -13.45
C ALA A 37 0.41 8.19 -14.71
N PRO A 38 -0.35 9.29 -14.93
CA PRO A 38 -0.57 10.35 -13.96
C PRO A 38 -1.52 9.88 -12.85
N ARG A 39 -1.22 10.24 -11.60
CA ARG A 39 -2.10 9.97 -10.45
C ARG A 39 -2.23 11.23 -9.61
N GLU A 40 -3.45 11.66 -9.38
CA GLU A 40 -3.76 12.78 -8.48
C GLU A 40 -3.70 12.34 -7.02
N GLU A 41 -3.29 13.27 -6.14
CA GLU A 41 -3.27 13.08 -4.69
C GLU A 41 -4.65 12.70 -4.11
N SER A 42 -5.73 13.20 -4.73
CA SER A 42 -7.12 12.98 -4.31
C SER A 42 -7.56 11.52 -4.41
N ALA A 43 -6.88 10.71 -5.23
CA ALA A 43 -7.24 9.32 -5.46
C ALA A 43 -6.88 8.46 -4.23
N PRO A 44 -7.87 7.84 -3.56
CA PRO A 44 -7.60 7.09 -2.34
C PRO A 44 -6.73 5.87 -2.61
N LEU A 45 -5.88 5.53 -1.64
CA LEU A 45 -5.17 4.27 -1.59
C LEU A 45 -6.01 3.28 -0.80
N GLU A 46 -6.42 2.20 -1.46
CA GLU A 46 -7.27 1.18 -0.86
C GLU A 46 -6.77 -0.22 -1.20
N ALA A 47 -6.95 -1.13 -0.25
CA ALA A 47 -6.62 -2.53 -0.41
C ALA A 47 -7.63 -3.42 0.31
N VAL A 48 -7.84 -4.63 -0.20
CA VAL A 48 -8.59 -5.66 0.52
C VAL A 48 -7.65 -6.35 1.51
N LEU A 49 -8.00 -6.30 2.80
CA LEU A 49 -7.26 -6.99 3.84
C LEU A 49 -7.84 -8.39 4.03
N ALA A 50 -7.04 -9.41 3.75
CA ALA A 50 -7.36 -10.79 4.07
C ALA A 50 -6.80 -11.13 5.46
N VAL A 51 -7.66 -11.61 6.35
CA VAL A 51 -7.33 -11.92 7.75
C VAL A 51 -7.41 -13.43 7.97
N GLY A 52 -6.36 -14.02 8.53
CA GLY A 52 -6.33 -15.44 8.90
C GLY A 52 -7.27 -15.79 10.06
N ARG A 53 -7.41 -17.10 10.33
CA ARG A 53 -8.34 -17.63 11.35
C ARG A 53 -8.10 -17.10 12.77
N ALA A 54 -6.86 -16.76 13.12
CA ALA A 54 -6.52 -16.21 14.43
C ALA A 54 -7.04 -14.77 14.65
N GLY A 55 -7.52 -14.10 13.59
CA GLY A 55 -7.86 -12.69 13.63
C GLY A 55 -6.63 -11.79 13.69
N VAL A 56 -6.84 -10.48 13.57
CA VAL A 56 -5.81 -9.47 13.78
C VAL A 56 -6.47 -8.21 14.35
N GLN A 57 -5.83 -7.60 15.35
CA GLN A 57 -6.21 -6.28 15.82
C GLN A 57 -5.28 -5.25 15.21
N ILE A 58 -5.85 -4.32 14.45
CA ILE A 58 -5.11 -3.25 13.80
C ILE A 58 -5.51 -1.94 14.47
N LYS A 59 -4.53 -1.30 15.12
CA LYS A 59 -4.72 0.06 15.63
C LYS A 59 -4.70 1.07 14.49
N GLU A 60 -5.29 2.23 14.74
CA GLU A 60 -5.16 3.38 13.86
C GLU A 60 -3.67 3.74 13.63
N ASN A 61 -3.33 4.21 12.43
CA ASN A 61 -1.96 4.54 12.03
C ASN A 61 -0.96 3.36 12.11
N ALA A 62 -1.44 2.11 12.15
CA ALA A 62 -0.56 0.97 12.01
C ALA A 62 0.06 0.97 10.61
N ARG A 63 1.39 0.81 10.52
CA ARG A 63 2.09 0.59 9.25
C ARG A 63 1.78 -0.82 8.75
N LEU A 64 0.99 -0.91 7.67
CA LEU A 64 0.54 -2.16 7.07
C LEU A 64 1.24 -2.50 5.74
N SER A 65 1.84 -1.50 5.11
CA SER A 65 2.45 -1.61 3.79
C SER A 65 3.72 -0.76 3.68
N THR A 66 4.50 -1.05 2.65
CA THR A 66 5.62 -0.22 2.19
C THR A 66 5.33 0.20 0.75
N LEU A 67 5.57 1.46 0.43
CA LEU A 67 5.54 1.98 -0.93
C LEU A 67 6.98 2.01 -1.47
N LEU A 68 7.20 1.38 -2.60
CA LEU A 68 8.45 1.41 -3.34
C LEU A 68 8.24 2.31 -4.56
N LEU A 69 9.03 3.38 -4.68
CA LEU A 69 9.00 4.29 -5.82
C LEU A 69 10.11 3.93 -6.79
N PHE A 70 9.77 3.92 -8.07
CA PHE A 70 10.68 3.74 -9.19
C PHE A 70 10.54 4.94 -10.11
N GLU A 71 11.67 5.49 -10.51
CA GLU A 71 11.75 6.63 -11.42
C GLU A 71 12.49 6.18 -12.68
N ASP A 72 11.94 6.52 -13.83
CA ASP A 72 12.62 6.33 -15.11
C ASP A 72 13.71 7.40 -15.23
N GLU A 73 14.97 7.02 -15.03
CA GLU A 73 16.11 7.87 -15.40
C GLU A 73 16.21 7.83 -16.93
N GLY A 74 15.60 8.83 -17.58
CA GLY A 74 15.66 9.01 -19.04
C GLY A 74 17.08 9.15 -19.58
#